data_AF-A0A7X7UR42-F1
#
_entry.id   AF-A0A7X7UR42-F1
#
_cell.length_a   1.000
_cell.length_b   1.000
_cell.length_c   1.000
_cell.angle_alpha   90.00
_cell.angle_beta   90.00
_cell.angle_gamma   90.00
#
_symmetry.space_group_name_H-M   'P 1'
#
loop_
_entity.id
_entity.type
_entity.pdbx_description
1 polymer ?
#
loop_
_entity_poly.entity_id
_entity_poly.type
_entity_poly.pdbx_seq_one_letter_code
_entity_poly.pdbx_strand_id
1 'polypeptide(L)'
;MTKRIILLLFLALLISGCSQPGPIKLPESAYEKSELRETDYKSISEKINSGENFILYVYTNHCEACMSFKPVLEEFIEERGITIFAIEKAAIEKGSKLDKEVKLAPTVLIIGNKKTIARLDPNRGKDKAHYETSDGFASWFDKHVINERP
;
A
#
# COMPACT_ATOMS: atom_id res chain seq x y z
N MET A 1 34.36 -9.24 37.64
CA MET A 1 33.55 -10.01 36.65
C MET A 1 32.39 -9.21 36.05
N THR A 2 31.99 -8.07 36.63
CA THR A 2 30.87 -7.22 36.17
C THR A 2 31.10 -6.47 34.86
N LYS A 3 32.34 -6.06 34.53
CA LYS A 3 32.66 -5.32 33.28
C LYS A 3 32.47 -6.15 32.00
N ARG A 4 32.62 -7.48 32.06
CA ARG A 4 32.41 -8.39 30.90
C ARG A 4 30.92 -8.64 30.62
N ILE A 5 30.07 -8.53 31.63
CA ILE A 5 28.62 -8.72 31.52
C ILE A 5 27.96 -7.47 30.89
N ILE A 6 28.49 -6.28 31.17
CA ILE A 6 28.02 -5.02 30.58
C ILE A 6 28.29 -4.97 29.06
N LEU A 7 29.40 -5.55 28.60
CA LEU A 7 29.74 -5.62 27.17
C LEU A 7 28.81 -6.58 26.39
N LEU A 8 28.35 -7.66 27.04
CA LEU A 8 27.40 -8.62 26.46
C LEU A 8 25.98 -8.06 26.35
N LEU A 9 25.55 -7.19 27.28
CA LEU A 9 24.25 -6.51 27.21
C LEU A 9 24.17 -5.47 26.08
N PHE A 10 25.27 -4.77 25.79
CA PHE A 10 25.33 -3.79 24.69
C PHE A 10 25.30 -4.45 23.30
N LEU A 11 25.83 -5.67 23.19
CA LEU A 11 25.84 -6.43 21.93
C LEU A 11 24.46 -7.02 21.59
N ALA A 12 23.63 -7.31 22.59
CA ALA A 12 22.27 -7.80 22.42
C ALA A 12 21.26 -6.72 21.94
N LEU A 13 21.60 -5.43 22.04
CA LEU A 13 20.75 -4.31 21.58
C LEU A 13 20.88 -4.02 20.08
N LEU A 14 21.84 -4.62 19.38
CA LEU A 14 22.10 -4.36 17.96
C LEU A 14 21.29 -5.24 16.99
N ILE A 15 20.54 -6.23 17.48
CA ILE A 15 19.75 -7.15 16.64
C ILE A 15 18.31 -6.71 16.39
N SER A 16 17.92 -5.52 16.86
CA SER A 16 16.68 -4.86 16.43
C SER A 16 16.83 -4.29 15.01
N GLY A 17 17.23 -5.13 14.06
CA GLY A 17 17.15 -4.80 12.65
C GLY A 17 15.68 -4.68 12.28
N CYS A 18 15.23 -3.46 11.98
CA CYS A 18 13.94 -3.24 11.34
C CYS A 18 13.93 -3.99 10.00
N SER A 19 13.45 -5.23 10.01
CA SER A 19 13.14 -5.96 8.80
C SER A 19 12.00 -5.22 8.12
N GLN A 20 12.27 -4.64 6.94
CA GLN A 20 11.23 -4.15 6.05
C GLN A 20 10.26 -5.33 5.83
N PRO A 21 8.93 -5.15 5.94
CA PRO A 21 8.01 -6.23 5.67
C PRO A 21 8.25 -6.73 4.25
N GLY A 22 8.46 -8.04 4.10
CA GLY A 22 8.64 -8.66 2.79
C GLY A 22 7.39 -8.55 1.90
N PRO A 23 7.49 -8.95 0.62
CA PRO A 23 6.35 -8.99 -0.28
C PRO A 23 5.19 -9.81 0.30
N ILE A 24 3.95 -9.40 0.02
CA ILE A 24 2.74 -10.09 0.49
C ILE A 24 2.05 -10.85 -0.63
N LYS A 25 1.25 -11.85 -0.28
CA LYS A 25 0.35 -12.53 -1.22
C LYS A 25 -1.06 -11.95 -1.08
N LEU A 26 -1.66 -11.53 -2.19
CA LEU A 26 -3.07 -11.14 -2.21
C LEU A 26 -3.98 -12.38 -2.12
N PRO A 27 -5.18 -12.27 -1.52
CA PRO A 27 -6.14 -13.37 -1.53
C PRO A 27 -6.61 -13.68 -2.94
N GLU A 28 -7.04 -14.91 -3.21
CA GLU A 28 -7.56 -15.33 -4.51
C GLU A 28 -8.74 -14.47 -4.98
N SER A 29 -9.57 -14.01 -4.04
CA SER A 29 -10.68 -13.09 -4.29
C SER A 29 -10.26 -11.74 -4.88
N ALA A 30 -8.99 -11.34 -4.71
CA ALA A 30 -8.45 -10.15 -5.37
C ALA A 30 -8.26 -10.34 -6.89
N TYR A 31 -8.27 -11.58 -7.39
CA TYR A 31 -8.08 -11.91 -8.80
C TYR A 31 -9.36 -12.38 -9.51
N GLU A 32 -10.50 -12.42 -8.80
CA GLU A 32 -11.79 -12.83 -9.37
C GLU A 32 -12.36 -11.80 -10.37
N LYS A 33 -11.96 -10.52 -10.22
CA LYS A 33 -12.42 -9.40 -11.05
C LYS A 33 -11.28 -8.41 -11.30
N SER A 34 -11.27 -7.86 -12.51
CA SER A 34 -10.44 -6.72 -12.91
C SER A 34 -11.23 -5.43 -12.70
N GLU A 35 -11.14 -4.83 -11.51
CA GLU A 35 -11.90 -3.59 -11.24
C GLU A 35 -11.24 -2.66 -10.24
N LEU A 36 -11.49 -1.36 -10.42
CA LEU A 36 -11.29 -0.34 -9.40
C LEU A 36 -12.57 -0.21 -8.59
N ARG A 37 -12.60 -0.81 -7.40
CA ARG A 37 -13.81 -0.92 -6.57
C ARG A 37 -13.89 0.22 -5.56
N GLU A 38 -14.76 1.19 -5.84
CA GLU A 38 -15.11 2.25 -4.88
C GLU A 38 -15.72 1.69 -3.60
N THR A 39 -15.34 2.23 -2.44
CA THR A 39 -15.82 1.77 -1.14
C THR A 39 -15.79 2.87 -0.08
N ASP A 40 -16.32 2.58 1.10
CA ASP A 40 -16.37 3.50 2.24
C ASP A 40 -15.30 3.20 3.29
N TYR A 41 -15.07 4.16 4.19
CA TYR A 41 -14.06 4.03 5.23
C TYR A 41 -14.36 2.90 6.22
N LYS A 42 -15.64 2.57 6.46
CA LYS A 42 -16.03 1.47 7.36
C LYS A 42 -15.54 0.13 6.80
N SER A 43 -15.79 -0.11 5.52
CA SER A 43 -15.37 -1.31 4.79
C SER A 43 -13.84 -1.44 4.77
N ILE A 44 -13.13 -0.33 4.51
CA ILE A 44 -11.66 -0.28 4.60
C ILE A 44 -11.16 -0.62 6.01
N SER A 45 -11.78 -0.05 7.05
CA SER A 45 -11.42 -0.30 8.45
C SER A 45 -11.63 -1.76 8.84
N GLU A 46 -12.76 -2.36 8.45
CA GLU A 46 -13.05 -3.79 8.67
C GLU A 46 -12.01 -4.69 8.00
N LYS A 47 -11.62 -4.37 6.76
CA LYS A 47 -10.61 -5.11 5.99
C LYS A 47 -9.20 -4.97 6.57
N ILE A 48 -8.84 -3.78 7.06
CA ILE A 48 -7.60 -3.59 7.84
C ILE A 48 -7.63 -4.46 9.09
N ASN A 49 -8.74 -4.48 9.83
CA ASN A 49 -8.86 -5.17 11.10
C ASN A 49 -8.90 -6.70 10.98
N SER A 50 -9.43 -7.23 9.87
CA SER A 50 -9.37 -8.66 9.53
C SER A 50 -7.94 -9.14 9.31
N GLY A 51 -7.03 -8.23 8.92
CA GLY A 51 -5.63 -8.52 8.60
C GLY A 51 -5.43 -9.04 7.18
N GLU A 52 -6.50 -9.05 6.37
CA GLU A 52 -6.47 -9.45 4.97
C GLU A 52 -5.57 -8.53 4.15
N ASN A 53 -4.90 -9.10 3.15
CA ASN A 53 -4.04 -8.36 2.24
C ASN A 53 -4.86 -7.73 1.12
N PHE A 54 -4.68 -6.44 0.85
CA PHE A 54 -5.37 -5.75 -0.23
C PHE A 54 -4.64 -4.47 -0.64
N ILE A 55 -5.07 -3.91 -1.77
CA ILE A 55 -4.55 -2.66 -2.33
C ILE A 55 -5.60 -1.58 -2.16
N LEU A 56 -5.18 -0.41 -1.69
CA LEU A 56 -6.02 0.76 -1.52
C LEU A 56 -5.48 1.95 -2.31
N TYR A 57 -6.28 2.43 -3.24
CA TYR A 57 -6.09 3.70 -3.92
C TYR A 57 -6.87 4.80 -3.20
N VAL A 58 -6.17 5.85 -2.76
CA VAL A 58 -6.77 7.05 -2.17
C VAL A 58 -6.67 8.20 -3.15
N TYR A 59 -7.82 8.74 -3.54
CA TYR A 59 -7.93 9.83 -4.51
C TYR A 59 -8.65 11.04 -3.91
N THR A 60 -8.66 12.15 -4.65
CA THR A 60 -9.49 13.31 -4.34
C THR A 60 -10.23 13.72 -5.60
N ASN A 61 -11.51 14.09 -5.50
CA ASN A 61 -12.23 14.68 -6.64
C ASN A 61 -11.56 15.99 -7.08
N HIS A 62 -11.58 16.29 -8.37
CA HIS A 62 -10.94 17.49 -8.95
C HIS A 62 -9.41 17.60 -8.74
N CYS A 63 -8.73 16.46 -8.59
CA CYS A 63 -7.28 16.37 -8.50
C CYS A 63 -6.69 16.00 -9.87
N GLU A 64 -5.96 16.91 -10.52
CA GLU A 64 -5.36 16.67 -11.85
C GLU A 64 -4.44 15.46 -11.89
N ALA A 65 -3.60 15.29 -10.86
CA ALA A 65 -2.73 14.13 -10.73
C ALA A 65 -3.52 12.83 -10.57
N CYS A 66 -4.67 12.87 -9.88
CA CYS A 66 -5.54 11.71 -9.70
C CYS A 66 -6.25 11.37 -11.01
N MET A 67 -6.72 12.37 -11.76
CA MET A 67 -7.32 12.17 -13.09
C MET A 67 -6.30 11.61 -14.09
N SER A 68 -5.03 12.01 -13.99
CA SER A 68 -3.96 11.50 -14.85
C SER A 68 -3.54 10.08 -14.47
N PHE A 69 -3.51 9.75 -13.19
CA PHE A 69 -3.10 8.42 -12.71
C PHE A 69 -4.20 7.36 -12.81
N LYS A 70 -5.47 7.74 -12.72
CA LYS A 70 -6.59 6.80 -12.83
C LYS A 70 -6.52 5.89 -14.07
N PRO A 71 -6.34 6.39 -15.31
CA PRO A 71 -6.25 5.52 -16.48
C PRO A 71 -5.03 4.59 -16.43
N VAL A 72 -3.89 5.05 -15.89
CA VAL A 72 -2.70 4.21 -15.66
C VAL A 72 -3.01 3.05 -14.72
N LEU A 73 -3.75 3.32 -13.64
CA LEU A 73 -4.15 2.32 -12.66
C LEU A 73 -5.19 1.33 -13.24
N GLU A 74 -6.13 1.83 -14.05
CA GLU A 74 -7.14 1.00 -14.73
C GLU A 74 -6.50 0.06 -15.76
N GLU A 75 -5.54 0.54 -16.56
CA GLU A 75 -4.76 -0.30 -17.48
C GLU A 75 -4.04 -1.44 -16.72
N PHE A 76 -3.37 -1.11 -15.62
CA PHE A 76 -2.73 -2.12 -14.77
C PHE A 76 -3.71 -3.15 -14.20
N ILE A 77 -4.87 -2.69 -13.73
CA ILE A 77 -5.96 -3.53 -13.21
C ILE A 77 -6.43 -4.53 -14.26
N GLU A 78 -6.59 -4.09 -15.50
CA GLU A 78 -6.98 -4.93 -16.64
C GLU A 78 -5.88 -5.95 -16.98
N GLU A 79 -4.62 -5.52 -17.10
CA GLU A 79 -3.48 -6.37 -17.44
C GLU A 79 -3.21 -7.47 -16.40
N ARG A 80 -3.35 -7.14 -15.11
CA ARG A 80 -3.08 -8.07 -14.01
C ARG A 80 -4.30 -8.88 -13.61
N GLY A 81 -5.49 -8.42 -13.96
CA GLY A 81 -6.74 -9.06 -13.58
C GLY A 81 -6.99 -8.98 -12.08
N ILE A 82 -6.84 -7.79 -11.50
CA ILE A 82 -6.92 -7.60 -10.04
C ILE A 82 -7.96 -6.58 -9.61
N THR A 83 -8.47 -6.73 -8.40
CA THR A 83 -9.30 -5.73 -7.74
C THR A 83 -8.44 -4.81 -6.88
N ILE A 84 -8.56 -3.50 -7.09
CA ILE A 84 -8.01 -2.48 -6.21
C ILE A 84 -9.16 -1.70 -5.58
N PHE A 85 -9.14 -1.53 -4.26
CA PHE A 85 -10.15 -0.72 -3.57
C PHE A 85 -9.83 0.77 -3.72
N ALA A 86 -10.85 1.59 -3.93
CA ALA A 86 -10.73 3.04 -4.05
C ALA A 86 -11.55 3.75 -2.97
N ILE A 87 -11.01 4.86 -2.46
CA ILE A 87 -11.72 5.74 -1.52
C ILE A 87 -11.32 7.19 -1.72
N GLU A 88 -12.31 8.08 -1.68
CA GLU A 88 -12.05 9.52 -1.65
C GLU A 88 -11.42 9.92 -0.31
N LYS A 89 -10.34 10.71 -0.34
CA LYS A 89 -9.62 11.18 0.84
C LYS A 89 -10.55 11.88 1.84
N ALA A 90 -11.56 12.62 1.35
CA ALA A 90 -12.54 13.31 2.18
C ALA A 90 -13.46 12.35 2.97
N ALA A 91 -13.64 11.11 2.50
CA ALA A 91 -14.44 10.09 3.16
C ALA A 91 -13.68 9.35 4.29
N ILE A 92 -12.37 9.53 4.38
CA ILE A 92 -11.54 8.94 5.45
C ILE A 92 -11.82 9.67 6.77
N GLU A 93 -12.06 8.92 7.84
CA GLU A 93 -12.29 9.48 9.17
C GLU A 93 -11.09 10.32 9.63
N LYS A 94 -11.35 11.59 9.96
CA LYS A 94 -10.33 12.54 10.43
C LYS A 94 -9.67 12.06 11.71
N GLY A 95 -8.35 12.12 11.77
CA GLY A 95 -7.58 11.68 12.94
C GLY A 95 -7.35 10.17 13.04
N SER A 96 -7.97 9.37 12.15
CA SER A 96 -7.66 7.95 12.00
C SER A 96 -6.19 7.71 11.64
N LYS A 97 -5.74 6.47 11.78
CA LYS A 97 -4.38 6.07 11.34
C LYS A 97 -4.20 6.33 9.84
N LEU A 98 -5.22 6.03 9.04
CA LEU A 98 -5.18 6.19 7.59
C LEU A 98 -5.12 7.67 7.18
N ASP A 99 -5.90 8.54 7.81
CA ASP A 99 -5.84 10.00 7.59
C ASP A 99 -4.46 10.59 7.96
N LYS A 100 -3.87 10.10 9.04
CA LYS A 100 -2.52 10.50 9.45
C LYS A 100 -1.44 10.05 8.47
N GLU A 101 -1.61 8.89 7.86
CA GLU A 101 -0.66 8.31 6.92
C GLU A 101 -0.75 8.90 5.51
N VAL A 102 -1.97 9.12 5.00
CA VAL A 102 -2.20 9.61 3.64
C VAL A 102 -2.31 11.12 3.63
N LYS A 103 -1.20 11.81 3.35
CA LYS A 103 -1.17 13.28 3.32
C LYS A 103 -1.72 13.88 2.03
N LEU A 104 -1.41 13.27 0.88
CA LEU A 104 -1.85 13.74 -0.44
C LEU A 104 -2.44 12.59 -1.27
N ALA A 105 -3.21 12.96 -2.28
CA ALA A 105 -3.67 12.08 -3.34
C ALA A 105 -2.96 12.43 -4.67
N PRO A 106 -2.82 11.49 -5.63
CA PRO A 106 -3.16 10.07 -5.52
C PRO A 106 -2.14 9.31 -4.65
N THR A 107 -2.60 8.49 -3.70
CA THR A 107 -1.73 7.59 -2.93
C THR A 107 -2.20 6.16 -3.12
N VAL A 108 -1.26 5.22 -3.30
CA VAL A 108 -1.57 3.77 -3.29
C VAL A 108 -0.92 3.13 -2.08
N LEU A 109 -1.69 2.34 -1.34
CA LEU A 109 -1.24 1.57 -0.19
C LEU A 109 -1.35 0.07 -0.49
N ILE A 110 -0.31 -0.66 -0.12
CA ILE A 110 -0.35 -2.11 0.01
C ILE A 110 -0.56 -2.40 1.48
N ILE A 111 -1.69 -2.97 1.84
CA ILE A 111 -2.10 -3.22 3.22
C ILE A 111 -2.08 -4.73 3.45
N GLY A 112 -1.55 -5.13 4.60
CA GLY A 112 -1.51 -6.53 5.01
C GLY A 112 -1.13 -6.67 6.47
N ASN A 113 -1.61 -7.72 7.14
CA ASN A 113 -1.36 -7.93 8.57
C ASN A 113 -1.69 -6.70 9.42
N LYS A 114 -2.82 -6.04 9.14
CA LYS A 114 -3.36 -4.86 9.86
C LYS A 114 -2.48 -3.59 9.78
N LYS A 115 -1.54 -3.53 8.84
CA LYS A 115 -0.63 -2.40 8.66
C LYS A 115 -0.36 -2.12 7.19
N THR A 116 0.14 -0.92 6.92
CA THR A 116 0.68 -0.57 5.62
C THR A 116 2.04 -1.25 5.43
N ILE A 117 2.14 -2.04 4.36
CA ILE A 117 3.34 -2.75 3.91
C ILE A 117 4.17 -1.84 3.01
N ALA A 118 3.51 -1.18 2.05
CA ALA A 118 4.12 -0.23 1.16
C ALA A 118 3.15 0.91 0.86
N ARG A 119 3.74 2.05 0.50
CA ARG A 119 3.02 3.26 0.14
C ARG A 119 3.69 3.84 -1.10
N LEU A 120 2.93 4.14 -2.13
CA LEU A 120 3.35 4.98 -3.24
C LEU A 120 2.83 6.38 -2.93
N ASP A 121 3.74 7.34 -2.73
CA ASP A 121 3.41 8.71 -2.30
C ASP A 121 3.85 9.72 -3.37
N PRO A 122 2.94 10.56 -3.87
CA PRO A 122 3.27 11.49 -4.95
C PRO A 122 4.26 12.58 -4.50
N ASN A 123 4.44 12.81 -3.19
CA ASN A 123 5.45 13.74 -2.67
C ASN A 123 6.87 13.19 -2.69
N ARG A 124 7.05 11.87 -2.84
CA ARG A 124 8.38 11.29 -2.90
C ARG A 124 8.84 11.36 -4.34
N GLY A 125 9.79 12.25 -4.64
CA GLY A 125 10.27 12.46 -6.02
C GLY A 125 10.71 11.18 -6.74
N LYS A 126 11.21 10.18 -6.01
CA LYS A 126 11.56 8.85 -6.54
C LYS A 126 10.36 8.00 -6.97
N ASP A 127 9.17 8.31 -6.48
CA ASP A 127 7.92 7.58 -6.76
C ASP A 127 7.24 8.11 -8.04
N LYS A 128 7.64 9.29 -8.56
CA LYS A 128 6.95 9.98 -9.66
C LYS A 128 6.77 9.12 -10.91
N ALA A 129 7.81 8.42 -11.35
CA ALA A 129 7.77 7.58 -12.55
C ALA A 129 6.75 6.43 -12.44
N HIS A 130 6.40 5.99 -11.23
CA HIS A 130 5.42 4.91 -11.00
C HIS A 130 3.97 5.36 -11.20
N TYR A 131 3.72 6.65 -11.40
CA TYR A 131 2.39 7.20 -11.70
C TYR A 131 2.16 7.45 -13.20
N GLU A 132 3.18 7.28 -14.04
CA GLU A 132 3.15 7.74 -15.43
C GLU A 132 2.68 6.67 -16.43
N THR A 133 2.90 5.37 -16.11
CA THR A 133 2.58 4.25 -17.01
C THR A 133 2.19 3.00 -16.22
N SER A 134 1.42 2.08 -16.82
CA SER A 134 1.07 0.79 -16.20
C SER A 134 2.33 0.02 -15.80
N ASP A 135 3.32 -0.08 -16.69
CA ASP A 135 4.63 -0.69 -16.40
C ASP A 135 5.37 -0.02 -15.24
N GLY A 136 5.32 1.31 -15.19
CA GLY A 136 5.85 2.09 -14.09
C GLY A 136 5.23 1.68 -12.76
N PHE A 137 3.90 1.60 -12.70
CA PHE A 137 3.17 1.16 -11.51
C PHE A 137 3.45 -0.31 -11.18
N ALA A 138 3.45 -1.20 -12.17
CA ALA A 138 3.75 -2.61 -12.03
C ALA A 138 5.14 -2.84 -11.41
N SER A 139 6.15 -2.11 -11.87
CA SER A 139 7.52 -2.22 -11.33
C SER A 139 7.63 -1.84 -9.85
N TRP A 140 6.72 -1.00 -9.34
CA TRP A 140 6.62 -0.70 -7.92
C TRP A 140 5.81 -1.79 -7.20
N PHE A 141 4.68 -2.18 -7.76
CA PHE A 141 3.79 -3.20 -7.20
C PHE A 141 4.49 -4.55 -7.00
N ASP A 142 5.21 -5.02 -8.02
CA ASP A 142 5.86 -6.35 -8.05
C ASP A 142 7.02 -6.47 -7.03
N LYS A 143 7.50 -5.34 -6.46
CA LYS A 143 8.46 -5.35 -5.33
C LYS A 143 7.82 -5.73 -4.00
N HIS A 144 6.50 -5.66 -3.93
CA HIS A 144 5.75 -5.70 -2.68
C HIS A 144 4.62 -6.74 -2.71
N VAL A 145 4.27 -7.28 -3.87
CA VAL A 145 3.28 -8.33 -4.03
C VAL A 145 3.91 -9.53 -4.73
N ILE A 146 3.76 -10.71 -4.15
CA ILE A 146 4.22 -11.96 -4.75
C ILE A 146 3.25 -12.31 -5.89
N ASN A 147 3.78 -12.39 -7.10
CA ASN A 147 3.01 -12.76 -8.28
C ASN A 147 3.06 -14.28 -8.49
N GLU A 148 2.22 -15.00 -7.76
CA GLU A 148 1.94 -16.43 -8.02
C GLU A 148 0.61 -16.52 -8.77
N ARG A 149 0.57 -16.06 -10.03
CA ARG A 149 -0.53 -16.44 -10.91
C ARG A 149 -0.47 -17.98 -11.04
N PRO A 150 -1.51 -18.74 -10.64
CA PRO A 150 -1.54 -20.18 -10.89
C PRO A 150 -1.54 -20.48 -12.40
#